data_AF-A0A6B3CXX3-F1
#
_entry.id   AF-A0A6B3CXX3-F1
#
_cell.length_a   1.000
_cell.length_b   1.000
_cell.length_c   1.000
_cell.angle_alpha   90.00
_cell.angle_beta   90.00
_cell.angle_gamma   90.00
#
_symmetry.space_group_name_H-M   'P 1'
#
loop_
_entity.id
_entity.type
_entity.pdbx_description
1 polymer ?
#
loop_
_entity_poly.entity_id
_entity_poly.type
_entity_poly.pdbx_seq_one_letter_code
_entity_poly.pdbx_strand_id
1 'polypeptide(L)' 'MQTTEPHVRVGAYALGVLGSADTFRFEEHLADCPGCRVRAGEFAGVRDGLAAVGPPVAPGPGLAERLTAAVAAGRR' A
#
# COMPACT_ATOMS: atom_id res chain seq x y z
N MET A 1 19.06 -17.31 8.86
CA MET A 1 18.04 -16.36 9.33
C MET A 1 17.12 -16.04 8.15
N GLN A 2 16.16 -16.93 7.88
CA GLN A 2 15.01 -16.65 7.03
C GLN A 2 13.82 -17.29 7.74
N THR A 3 13.21 -16.53 8.64
CA THR A 3 11.95 -16.91 9.27
C THR A 3 10.85 -16.61 8.24
N THR A 4 10.81 -17.42 7.19
CA THR A 4 9.84 -17.40 6.09
C THR A 4 8.50 -17.92 6.56
N GLU A 5 7.89 -17.26 7.53
CA GLU A 5 6.46 -17.41 7.73
C GLU A 5 5.77 -16.23 7.04
N PRO A 6 4.99 -16.46 5.96
CA PRO A 6 4.33 -15.39 5.20
C PRO A 6 3.60 -14.40 6.11
N HIS A 7 3.00 -14.89 7.19
CA HIS A 7 2.21 -14.12 8.15
C HIS A 7 3.00 -13.02 8.88
N VAL A 8 4.31 -13.17 9.08
CA VAL A 8 5.13 -12.16 9.76
C VAL A 8 5.29 -10.90 8.89
N ARG A 9 5.07 -11.00 7.58
CA ARG A 9 5.25 -9.89 6.64
C ARG A 9 4.03 -9.00 6.46
N VAL A 10 2.89 -9.32 7.07
CA VAL A 10 1.62 -8.61 6.84
C VAL A 10 1.68 -7.12 7.21
N GLY A 11 2.37 -6.77 8.29
CA GLY A 11 2.56 -5.37 8.67
C GLY A 11 3.47 -4.62 7.69
N ALA A 12 4.55 -5.26 7.24
CA ALA A 12 5.44 -4.68 6.24
C ALA A 12 4.74 -4.45 4.89
N TYR A 13 3.89 -5.41 4.48
CA TYR A 13 3.05 -5.26 3.30
C TYR A 13 2.04 -4.11 3.48
N ALA A 14 1.29 -4.09 4.59
CA ALA A 14 0.23 -3.11 4.82
C ALA A 14 0.75 -1.67 4.92
N LEU A 15 1.98 -1.49 5.42
CA LEU A 15 2.66 -0.20 5.49
C LEU A 15 3.41 0.18 4.22
N GLY A 16 3.44 -0.68 3.19
CA GLY A 16 4.10 -0.40 1.91
C GLY A 16 5.63 -0.35 1.98
N VAL A 17 6.24 -1.01 2.97
CA VAL A 17 7.70 -1.00 3.18
C VAL A 17 8.41 -2.23 2.57
N LEU A 18 7.65 -3.14 1.95
CA LEU A 18 8.22 -4.25 1.20
C LEU A 18 8.84 -3.78 -0.11
N GLY A 19 9.97 -4.40 -0.48
CA GLY A 19 10.51 -4.28 -1.83
C GLY A 19 9.61 -4.96 -2.85
N SER A 20 9.71 -4.56 -4.12
CA SER A 20 8.82 -5.03 -5.20
C SER A 20 8.70 -6.55 -5.31
N ALA A 21 9.83 -7.28 -5.25
CA ALA A 21 9.84 -8.73 -5.34
C ALA A 21 9.14 -9.40 -4.14
N ASP A 22 9.17 -8.77 -2.97
CA ASP A 22 8.54 -9.28 -1.76
C ASP A 22 7.06 -8.95 -1.70
N THR A 23 6.68 -7.77 -2.18
CA THR A 23 5.27 -7.40 -2.38
C THR A 23 4.59 -8.41 -3.29
N PHE A 24 5.18 -8.71 -4.45
CA PHE A 24 4.62 -9.68 -5.40
C PHE A 24 4.40 -11.05 -4.77
N ARG A 25 5.39 -11.59 -4.05
CA ARG A 25 5.27 -12.89 -3.36
C ARG A 25 4.20 -12.87 -2.26
N PHE A 26 4.04 -11.74 -1.57
CA PHE A 26 3.03 -11.63 -0.53
C PHE A 26 1.62 -11.47 -1.11
N GLU A 27 1.47 -10.83 -2.26
CA GLU A 27 0.19 -10.75 -2.99
C GLU A 27 -0.28 -12.13 -3.47
N GLU A 28 0.64 -12.97 -3.96
CA GLU A 28 0.36 -14.38 -4.27
C GLU A 28 -0.18 -15.11 -3.02
N HIS A 29 0.48 -14.95 -1.87
CA HIS A 29 0.00 -15.51 -0.61
C HIS A 29 -1.36 -14.93 -0.17
N LEU A 30 -1.63 -13.65 -0.41
CA LEU A 30 -2.90 -13.00 -0.06
C LEU A 30 -4.07 -13.56 -0.85
N ALA A 31 -3.85 -14.09 -2.06
CA ALA A 31 -4.90 -14.76 -2.83
C ALA A 31 -5.42 -16.00 -2.08
N ASP A 32 -4.52 -16.75 -1.44
CA ASP A 32 -4.82 -18.04 -0.82
C ASP A 32 -5.04 -17.99 0.70
N CYS A 33 -4.71 -16.88 1.37
CA CYS A 33 -4.80 -16.77 2.83
C CYS A 33 -5.80 -15.70 3.32
N PRO A 34 -7.04 -16.09 3.70
CA PRO A 34 -8.02 -15.18 4.30
C PRO A 34 -7.52 -14.49 5.58
N GLY A 35 -6.75 -15.20 6.42
CA GLY A 35 -6.22 -14.64 7.67
C GLY A 35 -5.24 -13.47 7.44
N CYS A 36 -4.43 -13.55 6.38
CA CYS A 36 -3.57 -12.43 5.98
C CYS A 36 -4.37 -11.27 5.40
N ARG A 37 -5.48 -11.52 4.69
CA ARG A 37 -6.36 -10.45 4.22
C ARG A 37 -7.00 -9.69 5.39
N VAL A 38 -7.49 -10.40 6.40
CA VAL A 38 -8.03 -9.78 7.62
C VAL A 38 -6.96 -8.97 8.33
N ARG A 39 -5.81 -9.57 8.63
CA ARG A 39 -4.70 -8.87 9.31
C ARG A 39 -4.18 -7.66 8.54
N ALA A 40 -4.10 -7.73 7.21
CA ALA A 40 -3.70 -6.58 6.39
C ALA A 40 -4.71 -5.43 6.53
N GLY A 41 -6.00 -5.74 6.61
CA GLY A 41 -7.07 -4.77 6.86
C GLY A 41 -6.99 -4.12 8.24
N GLU A 42 -6.59 -4.87 9.28
CA GLU A 42 -6.42 -4.34 10.65
C GLU A 42 -5.40 -3.20 10.73
N PHE A 43 -4.42 -3.16 9.82
CA PHE A 43 -3.44 -2.07 9.74
C PHE A 43 -3.96 -0.78 9.11
N ALA A 44 -5.19 -0.74 8.57
CA ALA A 44 -5.74 0.45 7.93
C ALA A 44 -5.71 1.68 8.85
N GLY A 45 -6.14 1.53 10.11
CA GLY A 45 -6.11 2.62 11.09
C GLY A 45 -4.69 3.11 11.42
N VAL A 46 -3.70 2.21 11.46
CA VAL A 46 -2.29 2.57 11.68
C VAL A 46 -1.77 3.39 10.50
N ARG A 47 -2.04 2.94 9.26
CA ARG A 47 -1.65 3.66 8.05
C ARG A 47 -2.26 5.06 8.00
N ASP A 48 -3.56 5.17 8.28
CA ASP A 48 -4.27 6.44 8.22
C ASP A 48 -3.77 7.40 9.31
N GLY A 49 -3.49 6.88 10.52
CA GLY A 49 -2.87 7.64 11.60
C GLY A 49 -1.49 8.16 11.20
N LEU A 50 -0.63 7.31 10.63
CA LEU A 50 0.71 7.71 10.17
C LEU A 50 0.67 8.77 9.07
N ALA A 51 -0.28 8.68 8.14
CA ALA A 51 -0.46 9.68 7.09
C ALA A 51 -0.79 11.09 7.62
N ALA A 52 -1.32 11.18 8.85
CA ALA A 52 -1.70 12.44 9.48
C ALA A 52 -0.63 13.04 10.43
N VAL A 53 0.47 12.32 10.72
CA VAL A 53 1.50 12.77 11.69
C VAL A 53 2.35 13.94 11.16
N GLY A 54 2.51 14.04 9.83
CA GLY A 54 3.34 15.07 9.21
C GLY A 54 2.59 16.37 8.91
N PRO A 55 3.29 17.50 8.75
CA PRO A 55 2.68 18.72 8.22
C PRO A 55 2.15 18.45 6.80
N PRO A 56 0.99 19.05 6.42
CA PRO A 56 0.47 18.90 5.08
C PRO A 56 1.46 19.45 4.05
N VAL A 57 1.78 18.64 3.04
CA VAL A 57 2.64 19.04 1.92
C VAL A 57 1.75 19.52 0.78
N ALA A 58 1.90 20.79 0.40
CA ALA A 58 1.18 21.32 -0.76
C ALA A 58 1.65 20.62 -2.05
N PRO A 59 0.73 20.19 -2.93
CA PRO A 59 1.11 19.62 -4.21
C PRO A 59 1.81 20.66 -5.10
N GLY A 60 2.72 20.18 -5.97
CA GLY A 60 3.39 21.04 -6.94
C GLY A 60 2.41 21.68 -7.93
N PRO A 61 2.77 22.84 -8.51
CA PRO A 61 1.89 23.57 -9.42
C PRO A 61 1.47 22.71 -10.63
N GLY A 62 0.22 22.89 -11.06
CA GLY A 62 -0.33 22.21 -12.23
C GLY A 62 -0.65 20.71 -12.03
N LEU A 63 -0.50 20.16 -10.82
CA LEU A 63 -0.72 18.72 -10.58
C LEU A 63 -2.18 18.33 -10.84
N ALA A 64 -3.14 19.13 -10.39
CA ALA A 64 -4.56 18.85 -10.53
C ALA A 64 -4.98 18.77 -12.01
N GLU A 65 -4.49 19.70 -12.83
CA GLU A 65 -4.75 19.77 -14.27
C GLU A 65 -4.15 18.56 -14.98
N ARG A 66 -2.90 18.19 -14.66
CA ARG A 66 -2.24 17.01 -15.24
C ARG A 66 -2.97 15.71 -14.88
N LEU A 67 -3.37 15.55 -13.62
CA LEU A 67 -4.13 14.37 -13.18
C LEU A 67 -5.49 14.29 -13.88
N THR A 68 -6.20 15.40 -13.98
CA THR A 68 -7.50 15.47 -14.66
C THR A 68 -7.37 15.11 -16.14
N ALA A 69 -6.34 15.64 -16.82
CA ALA A 69 -6.06 15.33 -18.22
C ALA A 69 -5.71 13.84 -18.41
N ALA A 70 -4.90 13.25 -17.53
CA ALA A 70 -4.52 11.84 -17.60
C ALA A 70 -5.74 10.91 -17.47
N VAL A 71 -6.63 11.18 -16.50
CA VAL A 71 -7.88 10.42 -16.31
C VAL A 71 -8.84 10.59 -17.49
N ALA A 72 -8.91 11.76 -18.11
CA ALA A 72 -9.69 11.96 -19.33
C ALA A 72 -9.11 11.20 -20.54
N ALA A 73 -7.77 11.09 -20.62
CA ALA A 73 -7.10 10.37 -21.70
C ALA A 73 -7.29 8.85 -21.61
N GLY A 74 -7.21 8.26 -20.42
CA GLY A 74 -7.39 6.81 -20.22
C GLY A 74 -8.84 6.31 -20.30
N ARG A 75 -9.82 7.23 -20.43
CA ARG A 75 -11.25 6.91 -20.62
C ARG A 75 -11.69 6.88 -22.09
N ARG A 76 -10.78 7.19 -23.02
CA ARG A 76 -11.01 7.11 -24.46
C ARG A 76 -10.49 5.79 -25.00
#